data_AF-A0A553DMS5-F1
#
_entry.id   AF-A0A553DMS5-F1
#
_cell.length_a   1.000
_cell.length_b   1.000
_cell.length_c   1.000
_cell.angle_alpha   90.00
_cell.angle_beta   90.00
_cell.angle_gamma   90.00
#
_symmetry.space_group_name_H-M   'P 1'
#
loop_
_entity.id
_entity.type
_entity.pdbx_description
1 polymer ?
#
loop_
_entity_poly.entity_id
_entity_poly.type
_entity_poly.pdbx_seq_one_letter_code
_entity_poly.pdbx_strand_id
1 'polypeptide(L)'
;MEWAQNAILRYPYKGLFCITERSGLFCITERSGYTQTDSNFDFAGKPQYTETKHKRTNADPELLVKEEYTYSNQGRLLTHSHQINGGSKELLTQNKYDDLGQLQTKKVGGTTGLQKVDYSYNIRGWLKEINKYDNLSIDPVLPDLFGFKINYNDNATTASLGETVVNQLYNGNISETYWKVLGASSAQKYGYEYDNLNRLSNAKYQDPGNAVVTNAYNENLTYDKNGNIQTLVRNDALLAPYYNTVIDNLIYTYKNNNPNQLLKVTDNSLISKGFLDVSGDDYTYDANGNMTTDNNKGINTPIQYNHLNLPTKIDFGTKGNITYIYNALGQKVSKTVAETAKPAETTDYLSGFQYKNNTLQYFPTAEGYANNTAGVYNYVYNYTDHLGNVRVSYTQQSGSLKILEENNYYPFGLKHQISGPISAQPEYKYKYNGKELQDELGLNMYDYGARNYDPALGRWMNIDPLAEIYRRWSPY
;
A
#
# COMPACT_ATOMS: atom_id res chain seq x y z
N MET A 1 6.16 16.20 -50.91
CA MET A 1 4.71 16.41 -51.06
C MET A 1 4.09 15.03 -51.11
N GLU A 2 3.77 14.46 -49.96
CA GLU A 2 2.98 13.23 -49.86
C GLU A 2 2.32 13.23 -48.49
N TRP A 3 1.00 13.38 -48.50
CA TRP A 3 0.15 13.49 -47.33
C TRP A 3 -0.14 12.09 -46.80
N ALA A 4 0.38 11.75 -45.62
CA ALA A 4 -0.16 10.64 -44.84
C ALA A 4 -1.34 11.16 -44.02
N GLN A 5 -2.55 10.89 -44.49
CA GLN A 5 -3.78 11.14 -43.75
C GLN A 5 -3.84 10.19 -42.54
N ASN A 6 -3.69 10.77 -41.33
CA ASN A 6 -4.05 10.10 -40.08
C ASN A 6 -5.58 9.95 -40.02
N ALA A 7 -6.07 8.78 -40.40
CA ALA A 7 -7.45 8.39 -40.13
C ALA A 7 -7.59 8.07 -38.63
N ILE A 8 -8.00 9.06 -37.84
CA ILE A 8 -8.44 8.88 -36.46
C ILE A 8 -9.84 8.23 -36.52
N LEU A 9 -9.89 6.90 -36.41
CA LEU A 9 -11.12 6.16 -36.16
C LEU A 9 -11.59 6.49 -34.73
N ARG A 10 -12.53 7.44 -34.62
CA ARG A 10 -13.25 7.71 -33.36
C ARG A 10 -14.31 6.63 -33.15
N TYR A 11 -14.01 5.65 -32.31
CA TYR A 11 -15.03 4.80 -31.71
C TYR A 11 -15.57 5.47 -30.44
N PRO A 12 -16.88 5.38 -30.14
CA PRO A 12 -17.49 5.97 -28.95
C PRO A 12 -17.25 5.10 -27.69
N TYR A 13 -16.02 4.62 -27.50
CA TYR A 13 -15.64 3.85 -26.32
C TYR A 13 -15.00 4.77 -25.29
N LYS A 14 -15.58 4.77 -24.09
CA LYS A 14 -15.01 5.36 -22.88
C LYS A 14 -13.65 4.69 -22.59
N GLY A 15 -12.56 5.43 -22.69
CA GLY A 15 -11.23 4.96 -22.30
C GLY A 15 -10.16 6.05 -22.33
N LEU A 16 -9.06 5.80 -21.60
CA LEU A 16 -7.81 6.54 -21.73
C LEU A 16 -7.06 6.02 -22.98
N PHE A 17 -6.76 6.89 -23.94
CA PHE A 17 -6.05 6.51 -25.15
C PHE A 17 -4.61 7.04 -25.11
N CYS A 18 -3.63 6.13 -25.05
CA CYS A 18 -2.22 6.50 -24.99
C CYS A 18 -1.48 6.18 -26.29
N ILE A 19 -0.70 7.14 -26.78
CA ILE A 19 0.24 7.00 -27.89
C ILE A 19 1.65 7.12 -27.32
N THR A 20 2.53 6.19 -27.68
CA THR A 20 3.96 6.29 -27.35
C THR A 20 4.71 6.72 -28.59
N GLU A 21 5.42 7.84 -28.53
CA GLU A 21 6.39 8.26 -29.54
C GLU A 21 7.81 8.14 -28.98
N ARG A 22 8.85 8.20 -29.84
CA ARG A 22 10.25 7.97 -29.44
C ARG A 22 10.75 8.83 -28.27
N SER A 23 10.07 9.91 -27.94
CA SER A 23 10.44 10.89 -26.90
C SER A 23 9.41 11.05 -25.76
N GLY A 24 8.29 10.31 -25.75
CA GLY A 24 7.27 10.53 -24.72
C GLY A 24 6.02 9.65 -24.81
N LEU A 25 5.22 9.71 -23.75
CA LEU A 25 3.91 9.06 -23.64
C LEU A 25 2.83 10.14 -23.60
N PHE A 26 1.89 10.09 -24.55
CA PHE A 26 0.75 11.01 -24.63
C PHE A 26 -0.55 10.25 -24.41
N CYS A 27 -1.30 10.59 -23.36
CA CYS A 27 -2.58 9.98 -23.03
C CYS A 27 -3.73 10.99 -23.10
N ILE A 28 -4.72 10.74 -23.97
CA ILE A 28 -5.96 11.52 -24.04
C ILE A 28 -6.95 10.95 -23.02
N THR A 29 -7.52 11.81 -22.18
CA THR A 29 -8.59 11.44 -21.24
C THR A 29 -9.96 11.52 -21.90
N GLU A 30 -10.93 10.76 -21.39
CA GLU A 30 -12.31 10.71 -21.89
C GLU A 30 -13.00 12.08 -21.99
N ARG A 31 -12.53 13.08 -21.24
CA ARG A 31 -13.12 14.42 -21.15
C ARG A 31 -12.42 15.44 -22.04
N SER A 32 -11.74 14.96 -23.08
CA SER A 32 -10.88 15.76 -23.97
C SER A 32 -9.71 16.46 -23.25
N GLY A 33 -9.39 16.07 -22.01
CA GLY A 33 -8.15 16.45 -21.36
C GLY A 33 -7.00 15.55 -21.80
N TYR A 34 -5.83 15.73 -21.21
CA TYR A 34 -4.66 14.93 -21.53
C TYR A 34 -3.66 14.85 -20.38
N THR A 35 -2.84 13.80 -20.39
CA THR A 35 -1.57 13.75 -19.68
C THR A 35 -0.48 13.42 -20.69
N GLN A 36 0.51 14.28 -20.81
CA GLN A 36 1.66 14.09 -21.69
C GLN A 36 2.92 14.09 -20.85
N THR A 37 3.78 13.09 -21.03
CA THR A 37 5.10 13.05 -20.43
C THR A 37 6.16 13.04 -21.52
N ASP A 38 6.96 14.10 -21.57
CA ASP A 38 8.11 14.23 -22.45
C ASP A 38 9.38 13.93 -21.63
N SER A 39 10.30 13.13 -22.17
CA SER A 39 11.51 12.70 -21.46
C SER A 39 12.76 13.00 -22.28
N ASN A 40 13.76 13.59 -21.64
CA ASN A 40 15.08 13.77 -22.22
C ASN A 40 16.05 12.75 -21.62
N PHE A 41 16.70 11.97 -22.48
CA PHE A 41 17.59 10.88 -22.07
C PHE A 41 19.05 11.20 -22.38
N ASP A 42 19.97 10.64 -21.59
CA ASP A 42 21.37 10.55 -21.96
C ASP A 42 21.62 9.47 -23.03
N PHE A 43 22.86 9.35 -23.50
CA PHE A 43 23.24 8.34 -24.48
C PHE A 43 23.03 6.89 -24.01
N ALA A 44 23.04 6.66 -22.69
CA ALA A 44 22.80 5.34 -22.08
C ALA A 44 21.31 5.05 -21.83
N GLY A 45 20.41 5.95 -22.26
CA GLY A 45 18.97 5.80 -22.12
C GLY A 45 18.44 6.15 -20.72
N LYS A 46 19.19 6.88 -19.90
CA LYS A 46 18.74 7.30 -18.56
C LYS A 46 18.08 8.68 -18.64
N PRO A 47 16.90 8.85 -18.03
CA PRO A 47 16.22 10.13 -18.08
C PRO A 47 17.02 11.17 -17.29
N GLN A 48 17.41 12.26 -17.94
CA GLN A 48 18.01 13.43 -17.30
C GLN A 48 16.92 14.34 -16.72
N TYR A 49 15.82 14.48 -17.43
CA TYR A 49 14.61 15.09 -16.91
C TYR A 49 13.36 14.55 -17.60
N THR A 50 12.22 14.65 -16.93
CA THR A 50 10.89 14.42 -17.48
C THR A 50 10.02 15.65 -17.25
N GLU A 51 9.14 15.95 -18.18
CA GLU A 51 8.13 17.00 -18.07
C GLU A 51 6.76 16.40 -18.32
N THR A 52 5.93 16.39 -17.29
CA THR A 52 4.54 15.93 -17.35
C THR A 52 3.59 17.13 -17.37
N LYS A 53 2.87 17.28 -18.47
CA LYS A 53 1.77 18.23 -18.62
C LYS A 53 0.44 17.51 -18.41
N HIS A 54 -0.40 18.06 -17.56
CA HIS A 54 -1.68 17.46 -17.21
C HIS A 54 -2.82 18.46 -17.30
N LYS A 55 -3.87 18.08 -18.02
CA LYS A 55 -5.18 18.73 -18.06
C LYS A 55 -6.26 17.69 -17.85
N ARG A 56 -7.13 17.91 -16.87
CA ARG A 56 -8.28 17.02 -16.68
C ARG A 56 -9.29 17.13 -17.82
N THR A 57 -9.60 18.35 -18.23
CA THR A 57 -10.41 18.69 -19.41
C THR A 57 -9.73 19.78 -20.23
N ASN A 58 -10.22 20.05 -21.44
CA ASN A 58 -9.71 21.15 -22.28
C ASN A 58 -9.81 22.54 -21.64
N ALA A 59 -10.83 22.76 -20.80
CA ALA A 59 -11.10 24.05 -20.16
C ALA A 59 -10.31 24.25 -18.85
N ASP A 60 -9.88 23.17 -18.21
CA ASP A 60 -9.12 23.24 -16.96
C ASP A 60 -7.73 23.85 -17.19
N PRO A 61 -7.15 24.51 -16.16
CA PRO A 61 -5.77 24.96 -16.22
C PRO A 61 -4.81 23.77 -16.38
N GLU A 62 -3.73 24.00 -17.10
CA GLU A 62 -2.67 23.01 -17.25
C GLU A 62 -1.75 23.00 -16.02
N LEU A 63 -1.49 21.80 -15.51
CA LEU A 63 -0.49 21.55 -14.49
C LEU A 63 0.78 21.04 -15.17
N LEU A 64 1.91 21.64 -14.85
CA LEU A 64 3.22 21.18 -15.29
C LEU A 64 3.98 20.61 -14.10
N VAL A 65 4.43 19.37 -14.22
CA VAL A 65 5.36 18.72 -13.30
C VAL A 65 6.66 18.49 -14.04
N LYS A 66 7.77 18.98 -13.50
CA LYS A 66 9.11 18.69 -14.00
C LYS A 66 9.89 17.90 -12.98
N GLU A 67 10.49 16.81 -13.41
CA GLU A 67 11.40 16.02 -12.59
C GLU A 67 12.78 15.99 -13.23
N GLU A 68 13.83 16.10 -12.41
CA GLU A 68 15.21 16.11 -12.88
C GLU A 68 16.03 15.10 -12.10
N TYR A 69 16.95 14.42 -12.80
CA TYR A 69 17.71 13.30 -12.29
C TYR A 69 19.20 13.52 -12.57
N THR A 70 20.05 13.14 -11.61
CA THR A 70 21.50 13.03 -11.82
C THR A 70 21.97 11.64 -11.46
N TYR A 71 23.07 11.21 -12.07
CA TYR A 71 23.61 9.87 -11.90
C TYR A 71 25.11 9.91 -11.64
N SER A 72 25.60 8.88 -10.96
CA SER A 72 27.03 8.61 -10.84
C SER A 72 27.61 8.16 -12.18
N ASN A 73 28.94 8.09 -12.30
CA ASN A 73 29.61 7.56 -13.49
C ASN A 73 29.27 6.09 -13.78
N GLN A 74 28.92 5.32 -12.74
CA GLN A 74 28.39 3.95 -12.88
C GLN A 74 26.88 3.93 -13.12
N GLY A 75 26.26 5.12 -13.15
CA GLY A 75 24.90 5.30 -13.59
C GLY A 75 23.83 4.98 -12.54
N ARG A 76 24.20 5.00 -11.26
CA ARG A 76 23.28 4.95 -10.11
C ARG A 76 22.69 6.32 -9.85
N LEU A 77 21.39 6.41 -9.54
CA LEU A 77 20.66 7.68 -9.31
C LEU A 77 21.22 8.41 -8.08
N LEU A 78 21.80 9.59 -8.26
CA LEU A 78 22.35 10.42 -7.19
C LEU A 78 21.33 11.41 -6.64
N THR A 79 20.63 12.13 -7.50
CA THR A 79 19.59 13.08 -7.07
C THR A 79 18.36 12.94 -7.93
N HIS A 80 17.19 13.09 -7.32
CA HIS A 80 15.92 13.25 -8.01
C HIS A 80 15.14 14.36 -7.35
N SER A 81 14.72 15.31 -8.17
CA SER A 81 14.02 16.52 -7.76
C SER A 81 12.74 16.72 -8.55
N HIS A 82 11.80 17.44 -7.96
CA HIS A 82 10.46 17.62 -8.48
C HIS A 82 10.04 19.09 -8.38
N GLN A 83 9.37 19.60 -9.41
CA GLN A 83 8.98 20.99 -9.52
C GLN A 83 7.56 21.07 -10.10
N ILE A 84 6.70 21.89 -9.50
CA ILE A 84 5.31 22.07 -9.92
C ILE A 84 5.15 23.50 -10.45
N ASN A 85 4.61 23.63 -11.67
CA ASN A 85 4.30 24.89 -12.35
C ASN A 85 5.48 25.89 -12.38
N GLY A 86 6.71 25.39 -12.52
CA GLY A 86 7.92 26.23 -12.51
C GLY A 86 8.23 26.89 -11.16
N GLY A 87 7.57 26.48 -10.08
CA GLY A 87 7.80 26.99 -8.72
C GLY A 87 9.14 26.53 -8.12
N SER A 88 9.24 26.52 -6.79
CA SER A 88 10.46 26.05 -6.13
C SER A 88 10.73 24.57 -6.43
N LYS A 89 12.00 24.26 -6.69
CA LYS A 89 12.48 22.90 -6.90
C LYS A 89 12.58 22.18 -5.55
N GLU A 90 11.89 21.06 -5.44
CA GLU A 90 11.89 20.19 -4.26
C GLU A 90 12.86 19.03 -4.47
N LEU A 91 13.74 18.76 -3.51
CA LEU A 91 14.56 17.55 -3.50
C LEU A 91 13.72 16.38 -3.01
N LEU A 92 13.35 15.45 -3.89
CA LEU A 92 12.69 14.22 -3.45
C LEU A 92 13.71 13.29 -2.81
N THR A 93 14.82 13.04 -3.49
CA THR A 93 15.90 12.19 -2.95
C THR A 93 17.29 12.66 -3.36
N GLN A 94 18.24 12.52 -2.43
CA GLN A 94 19.67 12.50 -2.70
C GLN A 94 20.28 11.23 -2.08
N ASN A 95 20.74 10.33 -2.95
CA ASN A 95 21.30 9.02 -2.58
C ASN A 95 22.82 9.06 -2.46
N LYS A 96 23.33 8.27 -1.53
CA LYS A 96 24.73 7.87 -1.43
C LYS A 96 24.79 6.35 -1.39
N TYR A 97 25.70 5.78 -2.17
CA TYR A 97 25.91 4.34 -2.26
C TYR A 97 27.23 3.95 -1.61
N ASP A 98 27.33 2.72 -1.14
CA ASP A 98 28.61 2.12 -0.76
C ASP A 98 29.40 1.61 -1.98
N ASP A 99 30.59 1.06 -1.71
CA ASP A 99 31.49 0.54 -2.76
C ASP A 99 30.90 -0.66 -3.50
N LEU A 100 29.97 -1.40 -2.88
CA LEU A 100 29.23 -2.52 -3.49
C LEU A 100 28.02 -2.04 -4.31
N GLY A 101 27.65 -0.77 -4.21
CA GLY A 101 26.50 -0.18 -4.88
C GLY A 101 25.17 -0.31 -4.16
N GLN A 102 25.20 -0.70 -2.89
CA GLN A 102 24.02 -0.69 -2.03
C GLN A 102 23.74 0.74 -1.57
N LEU A 103 22.46 1.09 -1.43
CA LEU A 103 22.05 2.41 -0.97
C LEU A 103 22.46 2.55 0.50
N GLN A 104 23.39 3.46 0.81
CA GLN A 104 23.89 3.66 2.17
C GLN A 104 23.06 4.71 2.91
N THR A 105 22.84 5.87 2.28
CA THR A 105 22.06 6.97 2.87
C THR A 105 21.19 7.62 1.81
N LYS A 106 20.01 8.08 2.20
CA LYS A 106 19.09 8.83 1.35
C LYS A 106 18.58 10.07 2.09
N LYS A 107 18.89 11.26 1.58
CA LYS A 107 18.24 12.49 2.06
C LYS A 107 16.91 12.69 1.34
N VAL A 108 15.85 12.97 2.09
CA VAL A 108 14.48 13.07 1.54
C VAL A 108 13.85 14.41 1.89
N GLY A 109 13.28 15.09 0.89
CA GLY A 109 12.46 16.28 1.02
C GLY A 109 13.20 17.62 1.19
N GLY A 110 12.48 18.72 0.96
CA GLY A 110 12.95 20.10 1.15
C GLY A 110 13.99 20.53 0.12
N THR A 111 14.83 21.50 0.48
CA THR A 111 15.93 21.96 -0.39
C THR A 111 17.22 21.15 -0.17
N THR A 112 17.46 20.66 1.05
CA THR A 112 18.73 20.01 1.45
C THR A 112 18.55 18.64 2.11
N GLY A 113 17.33 18.11 2.17
CA GLY A 113 16.96 16.92 2.93
C GLY A 113 16.30 17.29 4.26
N LEU A 114 15.00 17.05 4.38
CA LEU A 114 14.22 17.14 5.62
C LEU A 114 14.47 15.95 6.56
N GLN A 115 14.85 14.81 6.00
CA GLN A 115 15.23 13.60 6.72
C GLN A 115 16.47 12.99 6.05
N LYS A 116 17.25 12.24 6.82
CA LYS A 116 18.36 11.42 6.32
C LYS A 116 18.08 9.98 6.70
N VAL A 117 17.74 9.17 5.71
CA VAL A 117 17.44 7.75 5.89
C VAL A 117 18.72 6.93 5.71
N ASP A 118 19.16 6.25 6.76
CA ASP A 118 20.34 5.40 6.77
C ASP A 118 19.93 3.93 6.59
N TYR A 119 20.64 3.21 5.72
CA TYR A 119 20.38 1.80 5.44
C TYR A 119 21.58 0.94 5.81
N SER A 120 21.32 -0.26 6.33
CA SER A 120 22.36 -1.26 6.56
C SER A 120 21.93 -2.63 6.04
N TYR A 121 22.91 -3.45 5.67
CA TYR A 121 22.69 -4.76 5.07
C TYR A 121 23.56 -5.81 5.76
N ASN A 122 23.16 -7.08 5.67
CA ASN A 122 24.03 -8.19 6.03
C ASN A 122 25.00 -8.53 4.88
N ILE A 123 25.92 -9.48 5.12
CA ILE A 123 26.91 -9.92 4.13
C ILE A 123 26.29 -10.56 2.87
N ARG A 124 25.00 -10.92 2.89
CA ARG A 124 24.24 -11.45 1.73
C ARG A 124 23.50 -10.34 0.97
N GLY A 125 23.63 -9.08 1.41
CA GLY A 125 22.92 -7.93 0.84
C GLY A 125 21.46 -7.81 1.28
N TRP A 126 21.02 -8.55 2.30
CA TRP A 126 19.67 -8.41 2.84
C TRP A 126 19.59 -7.21 3.75
N LEU A 127 18.53 -6.41 3.62
CA LEU A 127 18.27 -5.24 4.44
C LEU A 127 18.18 -5.63 5.92
N LYS A 128 18.92 -4.92 6.77
CA LYS A 128 18.94 -5.09 8.22
C LYS A 128 18.30 -3.93 8.96
N GLU A 129 18.55 -2.70 8.55
CA GLU A 129 17.99 -1.52 9.23
C GLU A 129 17.65 -0.40 8.25
N ILE A 130 16.61 0.35 8.59
CA ILE A 130 16.25 1.66 8.05
C ILE A 130 16.24 2.60 9.25
N ASN A 131 17.25 3.46 9.39
CA ASN A 131 17.55 4.23 10.60
C ASN A 131 17.72 3.33 11.84
N LYS A 132 18.22 3.91 12.94
CA LYS A 132 18.40 3.17 14.20
C LYS A 132 17.13 3.20 15.03
N TYR A 133 16.37 2.11 15.01
CA TYR A 133 15.07 1.99 15.70
C TYR A 133 15.15 2.26 17.22
N ASP A 134 16.28 1.97 17.86
CA ASP A 134 16.49 2.14 19.31
C ASP A 134 17.07 3.52 19.68
N ASN A 135 17.58 4.28 18.70
CA ASN A 135 18.05 5.64 18.89
C ASN A 135 17.78 6.51 17.65
N LEU A 136 16.61 7.14 17.63
CA LEU A 136 16.16 8.05 16.57
C LEU A 136 16.81 9.45 16.63
N SER A 137 17.74 9.70 17.55
CA SER A 137 18.37 11.02 17.74
C SER A 137 19.89 10.94 17.65
N ILE A 138 20.40 10.02 16.83
CA ILE A 138 21.83 9.93 16.50
C ILE A 138 22.31 11.22 15.82
N ASP A 139 21.51 11.77 14.91
CA ASP A 139 21.67 13.14 14.45
C ASP A 139 20.81 14.05 15.35
N PRO A 140 21.42 14.83 16.27
CA PRO A 140 20.67 15.70 17.17
C PRO A 140 20.07 16.92 16.44
N VAL A 141 20.49 17.22 15.21
CA VAL A 141 20.01 18.35 14.41
C VAL A 141 18.78 17.94 13.61
N LEU A 142 18.79 16.74 13.01
CA LEU A 142 17.66 16.14 12.32
C LEU A 142 17.36 14.74 12.91
N PRO A 143 16.58 14.64 14.00
CA PRO A 143 16.17 13.34 14.50
C PRO A 143 15.31 12.60 13.45
N ASP A 144 15.49 11.29 13.40
CA ASP A 144 14.73 10.40 12.54
C ASP A 144 13.30 10.29 13.04
N LEU A 145 12.32 10.46 12.15
CA LEU A 145 10.92 10.29 12.49
C LEU A 145 10.52 8.81 12.65
N PHE A 146 11.29 7.91 12.06
CA PHE A 146 11.01 6.48 12.02
C PHE A 146 12.31 5.67 11.95
N GLY A 147 12.33 4.53 12.62
CA GLY A 147 13.39 3.53 12.49
C GLY A 147 12.82 2.11 12.43
N PHE A 148 13.50 1.24 11.71
CA PHE A 148 13.10 -0.13 11.41
C PHE A 148 14.30 -1.06 11.44
N LYS A 149 14.14 -2.27 11.99
CA LYS A 149 15.16 -3.31 11.98
C LYS A 149 14.56 -4.66 11.61
N ILE A 150 15.36 -5.47 10.92
CA ILE A 150 15.04 -6.83 10.49
C ILE A 150 16.14 -7.76 10.99
N ASN A 151 15.74 -8.82 11.68
CA ASN A 151 16.61 -9.95 11.99
C ASN A 151 16.22 -11.15 11.14
N TYR A 152 17.22 -11.95 10.77
CA TYR A 152 17.04 -13.24 10.08
C TYR A 152 17.66 -14.35 10.92
N ASN A 153 18.98 -14.45 10.85
CA ASN A 153 19.81 -15.40 11.58
C ASN A 153 20.64 -14.74 12.69
N ASP A 154 20.34 -13.47 12.99
CA ASP A 154 20.96 -12.76 14.09
C ASP A 154 20.60 -13.45 15.41
N ASN A 155 21.51 -13.43 16.40
CA ASN A 155 21.17 -13.89 17.74
C ASN A 155 19.95 -13.09 18.21
N ALA A 156 18.81 -13.76 18.40
CA ALA A 156 17.67 -13.20 19.10
C ALA A 156 18.23 -12.55 20.37
N THR A 157 17.90 -11.27 20.60
CA THR A 157 18.35 -10.57 21.80
C THR A 157 18.13 -11.48 23.00
N THR A 158 19.18 -11.69 23.79
CA THR A 158 19.09 -12.46 25.04
C THR A 158 17.87 -11.97 25.79
N ALA A 159 16.87 -12.87 25.95
CA ALA A 159 15.54 -12.59 26.46
C ALA A 159 15.61 -11.64 27.65
N SER A 160 15.45 -10.37 27.38
CA SER A 160 15.37 -9.35 28.41
C SER A 160 13.90 -9.05 28.55
N LEU A 161 13.37 -9.15 29.77
CA LEU A 161 11.98 -8.78 30.10
C LEU A 161 10.90 -9.72 29.53
N GLY A 162 11.06 -11.04 29.66
CA GLY A 162 10.00 -12.02 29.31
C GLY A 162 9.78 -12.21 27.79
N GLU A 163 10.67 -11.68 26.96
CA GLU A 163 10.65 -11.75 25.50
C GLU A 163 10.46 -13.19 24.98
N THR A 164 9.43 -13.42 24.16
CA THR A 164 9.32 -14.65 23.36
C THR A 164 10.50 -14.75 22.42
N VAL A 165 11.38 -15.71 22.71
CA VAL A 165 12.50 -16.07 21.85
C VAL A 165 11.97 -16.75 20.60
N VAL A 166 12.30 -16.21 19.44
CA VAL A 166 12.05 -16.85 18.14
C VAL A 166 13.34 -17.44 17.58
N ASN A 167 13.20 -18.46 16.74
CA ASN A 167 14.35 -19.16 16.17
C ASN A 167 15.08 -18.30 15.12
N GLN A 168 16.39 -18.50 15.05
CA GLN A 168 17.20 -17.96 13.95
C GLN A 168 16.84 -18.64 12.64
N LEU A 169 16.70 -17.86 11.57
CA LEU A 169 16.31 -18.33 10.26
C LEU A 169 17.40 -18.06 9.22
N TYR A 170 18.05 -19.13 8.78
CA TYR A 170 19.19 -19.06 7.85
C TYR A 170 18.79 -19.11 6.36
N ASN A 171 17.50 -19.36 6.10
CA ASN A 171 16.90 -19.56 4.78
C ASN A 171 16.41 -18.26 4.12
N GLY A 172 16.52 -17.11 4.79
CA GLY A 172 16.04 -15.82 4.29
C GLY A 172 14.67 -15.39 4.80
N ASN A 173 14.00 -16.23 5.58
CA ASN A 173 12.84 -15.78 6.34
C ASN A 173 13.25 -14.77 7.41
N ILE A 174 12.38 -13.81 7.67
CA ILE A 174 12.56 -12.80 8.70
C ILE A 174 12.18 -13.45 10.03
N SER A 175 13.11 -13.48 11.00
CA SER A 175 12.78 -13.96 12.34
C SER A 175 12.09 -12.87 13.14
N GLU A 176 12.53 -11.62 13.03
CA GLU A 176 11.99 -10.50 13.80
C GLU A 176 11.99 -9.21 13.00
N THR A 177 11.01 -8.36 13.28
CA THR A 177 11.06 -6.94 12.92
C THR A 177 10.91 -6.07 14.16
N TYR A 178 11.60 -4.94 14.18
CA TYR A 178 11.45 -3.89 15.18
C TYR A 178 11.15 -2.58 14.48
N TRP A 179 10.36 -1.73 15.12
CA TRP A 179 10.15 -0.37 14.65
C TRP A 179 9.92 0.60 15.78
N LYS A 180 10.21 1.88 15.52
CA LYS A 180 9.91 2.98 16.45
C LYS A 180 9.60 4.24 15.66
N VAL A 181 8.59 4.96 16.11
CA VAL A 181 8.24 6.29 15.61
C VAL A 181 8.72 7.32 16.64
N LEU A 182 9.19 8.47 16.18
CA LEU A 182 9.64 9.55 17.06
C LEU A 182 8.50 9.98 18.00
N GLY A 183 8.80 10.05 19.29
CA GLY A 183 7.82 10.35 20.34
C GLY A 183 7.20 9.12 21.02
N ALA A 184 7.36 7.92 20.44
CA ALA A 184 6.96 6.68 21.13
C ALA A 184 7.88 6.40 22.34
N SER A 185 7.29 5.97 23.46
CA SER A 185 8.02 5.63 24.70
C SER A 185 9.02 4.49 24.50
N SER A 186 8.69 3.56 23.61
CA SER A 186 9.42 2.32 23.38
C SER A 186 9.29 1.88 21.92
N ALA A 187 10.18 0.98 21.50
CA ALA A 187 10.05 0.31 20.23
C ALA A 187 8.92 -0.74 20.28
N GLN A 188 8.45 -1.15 19.12
CA GLN A 188 7.52 -2.25 18.95
C GLN A 188 8.24 -3.33 18.12
N LYS A 189 7.88 -4.60 18.32
CA LYS A 189 8.46 -5.70 17.53
C LYS A 189 7.44 -6.78 17.22
N TYR A 190 7.72 -7.54 16.17
CA TYR A 190 7.15 -8.86 15.93
C TYR A 190 8.27 -9.90 15.90
N GLY A 191 8.04 -11.04 16.54
CA GLY A 191 8.76 -12.29 16.29
C GLY A 191 7.90 -13.24 15.47
N TYR A 192 8.47 -13.85 14.44
CA TYR A 192 7.77 -14.72 13.50
C TYR A 192 8.17 -16.18 13.66
N GLU A 193 7.20 -17.06 13.51
CA GLU A 193 7.43 -18.50 13.37
C GLU A 193 6.74 -18.99 12.10
N TYR A 194 7.33 -20.02 11.51
CA TYR A 194 6.89 -20.59 10.26
C TYR A 194 6.71 -22.09 10.40
N ASP A 195 5.80 -22.66 9.62
CA ASP A 195 5.74 -24.10 9.45
C ASP A 195 6.89 -24.63 8.56
N ASN A 196 6.94 -25.95 8.39
CA ASN A 196 7.98 -26.60 7.58
C ASN A 196 7.94 -26.25 6.08
N LEU A 197 6.91 -25.54 5.61
CA LEU A 197 6.77 -25.05 4.23
C LEU A 197 7.05 -23.54 4.12
N ASN A 198 7.58 -22.91 5.18
CA ASN A 198 7.84 -21.47 5.27
C ASN A 198 6.58 -20.60 5.23
N ARG A 199 5.42 -21.12 5.64
CA ARG A 199 4.21 -20.32 5.82
C ARG A 199 4.16 -19.78 7.24
N LEU A 200 3.76 -18.51 7.40
CA LEU A 200 3.69 -17.84 8.70
C LEU A 200 2.69 -18.57 9.61
N SER A 201 3.15 -19.14 10.73
CA SER A 201 2.28 -19.81 11.70
C SER A 201 2.00 -18.93 12.93
N ASN A 202 2.95 -18.09 13.32
CA ASN A 202 2.79 -17.16 14.43
C ASN A 202 3.45 -15.82 14.13
N ALA A 203 2.78 -14.73 14.48
CA ALA A 203 3.37 -13.42 14.66
C ALA A 203 3.13 -12.97 16.10
N LYS A 204 4.22 -12.81 16.84
CA LYS A 204 4.21 -12.51 18.28
C LYS A 204 4.67 -11.08 18.48
N TYR A 205 3.72 -10.20 18.73
CA TYR A 205 3.99 -8.79 18.98
C TYR A 205 4.45 -8.58 20.41
N GLN A 206 5.42 -7.67 20.58
CA GLN A 206 5.91 -7.23 21.88
C GLN A 206 6.26 -5.75 21.85
N ASP A 207 6.21 -5.15 23.03
CA ASP A 207 6.81 -3.85 23.34
C ASP A 207 8.02 -4.12 24.25
N PRO A 208 9.27 -4.09 23.75
CA PRO A 208 10.46 -4.37 24.56
C PRO A 208 10.69 -3.38 25.72
N GLY A 209 10.00 -2.23 25.74
CA GLY A 209 10.01 -1.32 26.87
C GLY A 209 9.05 -1.72 28.00
N ASN A 210 8.20 -2.72 27.78
CA ASN A 210 7.23 -3.22 28.74
C ASN A 210 7.66 -4.58 29.29
N ALA A 211 7.76 -4.70 30.61
CA ALA A 211 8.14 -5.95 31.27
C ALA A 211 7.08 -7.05 31.19
N VAL A 212 5.84 -6.70 30.84
CA VAL A 212 4.72 -7.64 30.73
C VAL A 212 4.49 -7.99 29.27
N VAL A 213 4.56 -9.28 28.94
CA VAL A 213 4.11 -9.78 27.64
C VAL A 213 2.58 -9.74 27.58
N THR A 214 2.06 -8.93 26.66
CA THR A 214 0.62 -8.61 26.59
C THR A 214 -0.13 -9.49 25.60
N ASN A 215 0.59 -10.14 24.67
CA ASN A 215 0.04 -10.78 23.47
C ASN A 215 -0.84 -9.85 22.61
N ALA A 216 -0.74 -8.53 22.81
CA ALA A 216 -1.46 -7.56 21.99
C ALA A 216 -1.04 -7.73 20.53
N TYR A 217 -1.94 -7.57 19.56
CA TYR A 217 -1.64 -7.69 18.13
C TYR A 217 -1.07 -9.04 17.64
N ASN A 218 -1.05 -10.10 18.46
CA ASN A 218 -0.61 -11.41 18.00
C ASN A 218 -1.51 -11.96 16.88
N GLU A 219 -0.91 -12.71 15.95
CA GLU A 219 -1.63 -13.59 15.02
C GLU A 219 -1.12 -15.04 15.14
N ASN A 220 -2.04 -15.99 15.18
CA ASN A 220 -1.76 -17.43 15.09
C ASN A 220 -2.57 -18.04 13.94
N LEU A 221 -1.91 -18.82 13.08
CA LEU A 221 -2.51 -19.37 11.87
C LEU A 221 -2.23 -20.86 11.72
N THR A 222 -3.18 -21.55 11.09
CA THR A 222 -3.00 -22.91 10.57
C THR A 222 -3.38 -22.95 9.10
N TYR A 223 -2.89 -23.98 8.39
CA TYR A 223 -3.15 -24.13 6.96
C TYR A 223 -3.52 -25.56 6.61
N ASP A 224 -4.34 -25.71 5.58
CA ASP A 224 -4.57 -27.00 4.96
C ASP A 224 -3.37 -27.45 4.09
N LYS A 225 -3.52 -28.60 3.44
CA LYS A 225 -2.51 -29.17 2.54
C LYS A 225 -2.33 -28.40 1.23
N ASN A 226 -3.31 -27.58 0.84
CA ASN A 226 -3.29 -26.78 -0.38
C ASN A 226 -2.72 -25.37 -0.16
N GLY A 227 -2.45 -24.97 1.09
CA GLY A 227 -1.97 -23.63 1.41
C GLY A 227 -3.03 -22.67 1.90
N ASN A 228 -4.28 -23.11 2.02
CA ASN A 228 -5.36 -22.27 2.50
C ASN A 228 -5.30 -22.12 4.01
N ILE A 229 -5.49 -20.89 4.51
CA ILE A 229 -5.65 -20.64 5.96
C ILE A 229 -6.85 -21.45 6.47
N GLN A 230 -6.67 -22.24 7.52
CA GLN A 230 -7.73 -22.99 8.19
C GLN A 230 -8.27 -22.27 9.41
N THR A 231 -7.36 -21.69 10.20
CA THR A 231 -7.72 -20.89 11.38
C THR A 231 -6.86 -19.64 11.45
N LEU A 232 -7.42 -18.56 11.99
CA LEU A 232 -6.70 -17.34 12.33
C LEU A 232 -7.21 -16.81 13.67
N VAL A 233 -6.33 -16.74 14.66
CA VAL A 233 -6.62 -16.05 15.93
C VAL A 233 -5.86 -14.74 15.93
N ARG A 234 -6.57 -13.63 16.20
CA ARG A 234 -6.01 -12.28 16.25
C ARG A 234 -6.37 -11.61 17.57
N ASN A 235 -5.38 -10.97 18.18
CA ASN A 235 -5.56 -10.21 19.41
C ASN A 235 -5.51 -8.70 19.13
N ASP A 236 -6.31 -7.91 19.84
CA ASP A 236 -6.27 -6.44 19.74
C ASP A 236 -5.08 -5.81 20.50
N ALA A 237 -5.00 -4.49 20.46
CA ALA A 237 -4.33 -3.68 21.45
C ALA A 237 -4.78 -4.05 22.88
N LEU A 238 -3.91 -3.82 23.85
CA LEU A 238 -4.26 -3.95 25.25
C LEU A 238 -5.22 -2.81 25.64
N LEU A 239 -6.47 -3.14 25.95
CA LEU A 239 -7.48 -2.19 26.44
C LEU A 239 -7.80 -2.52 27.89
N ALA A 240 -7.33 -1.71 28.84
CA ALA A 240 -7.73 -1.85 30.23
C ALA A 240 -9.27 -1.89 30.36
N PRO A 241 -9.87 -2.80 31.15
CA PRO A 241 -9.24 -3.78 32.06
C PRO A 241 -8.94 -5.15 31.42
N TYR A 242 -9.14 -5.33 30.12
CA TYR A 242 -8.97 -6.60 29.41
C TYR A 242 -7.58 -6.69 28.76
N TYR A 243 -6.72 -7.45 29.41
CA TYR A 243 -5.43 -7.85 28.88
C TYR A 243 -5.67 -9.01 27.92
N ASN A 244 -5.18 -8.95 26.66
CA ASN A 244 -5.22 -10.01 25.62
C ASN A 244 -6.54 -10.32 24.87
N THR A 245 -7.41 -9.33 24.68
CA THR A 245 -8.67 -9.49 23.95
C THR A 245 -8.51 -10.09 22.56
N VAL A 246 -9.00 -11.31 22.36
CA VAL A 246 -9.12 -11.96 21.05
C VAL A 246 -10.25 -11.27 20.27
N ILE A 247 -9.92 -10.59 19.18
CA ILE A 247 -10.88 -9.92 18.30
C ILE A 247 -11.28 -10.76 17.10
N ASP A 248 -10.46 -11.73 16.73
CA ASP A 248 -10.81 -12.71 15.72
C ASP A 248 -10.43 -14.11 16.21
N ASN A 249 -11.34 -15.07 16.11
CA ASN A 249 -11.10 -16.50 16.28
C ASN A 249 -11.76 -17.25 15.11
N LEU A 250 -11.14 -17.08 13.94
CA LEU A 250 -11.68 -17.42 12.65
C LEU A 250 -11.45 -18.89 12.32
N ILE A 251 -12.49 -19.53 11.82
CA ILE A 251 -12.45 -20.87 11.22
C ILE A 251 -12.91 -20.77 9.77
N TYR A 252 -12.00 -21.06 8.85
CA TYR A 252 -12.24 -20.99 7.41
C TYR A 252 -12.81 -22.31 6.92
N THR A 253 -13.99 -22.25 6.31
CA THR A 253 -14.60 -23.42 5.64
C THR A 253 -14.54 -23.22 4.14
N TYR A 254 -14.00 -24.19 3.41
CA TYR A 254 -13.89 -24.15 1.94
C TYR A 254 -14.94 -25.05 1.28
N LYS A 255 -15.24 -24.79 0.01
CA LYS A 255 -16.17 -25.62 -0.76
C LYS A 255 -15.60 -27.02 -0.99
N ASN A 256 -16.41 -28.05 -0.77
CA ASN A 256 -16.02 -29.45 -1.02
C ASN A 256 -15.61 -29.71 -2.48
N ASN A 257 -16.32 -29.10 -3.44
CA ASN A 257 -16.07 -29.32 -4.87
C ASN A 257 -14.95 -28.43 -5.43
N ASN A 258 -14.60 -27.35 -4.73
CA ASN A 258 -13.55 -26.39 -5.13
C ASN A 258 -12.79 -25.93 -3.86
N PRO A 259 -11.82 -26.72 -3.37
CA PRO A 259 -11.26 -26.56 -2.02
C PRO A 259 -10.40 -25.31 -1.80
N ASN A 260 -10.19 -24.48 -2.82
CA ASN A 260 -9.53 -23.16 -2.69
C ASN A 260 -10.54 -22.00 -2.70
N GLN A 261 -11.83 -22.27 -2.90
CA GLN A 261 -12.91 -21.29 -2.80
C GLN A 261 -13.50 -21.33 -1.40
N LEU A 262 -13.53 -20.17 -0.74
CA LEU A 262 -14.06 -20.01 0.60
C LEU A 262 -15.59 -20.23 0.54
N LEU A 263 -16.16 -20.87 1.55
CA LEU A 263 -17.61 -21.00 1.69
C LEU A 263 -18.11 -20.02 2.74
N LYS A 264 -17.41 -19.95 3.87
CA LYS A 264 -17.67 -19.07 5.00
C LYS A 264 -16.47 -18.97 5.92
N VAL A 265 -16.49 -17.97 6.79
CA VAL A 265 -15.54 -17.84 7.89
C VAL A 265 -16.34 -17.62 9.16
N THR A 266 -16.30 -18.60 10.07
CA THR A 266 -16.97 -18.47 11.36
C THR A 266 -16.05 -17.77 12.33
N ASP A 267 -16.51 -16.67 12.92
CA ASP A 267 -15.78 -16.01 14.00
C ASP A 267 -16.33 -16.39 15.38
N ASN A 268 -15.49 -16.99 16.21
CA ASN A 268 -15.84 -17.35 17.58
C ASN A 268 -15.49 -16.27 18.61
N SER A 269 -14.88 -15.14 18.22
CA SER A 269 -14.78 -13.97 19.10
C SER A 269 -16.08 -13.20 19.08
N LEU A 270 -16.66 -12.96 20.26
CA LEU A 270 -17.90 -12.19 20.40
C LEU A 270 -17.66 -10.68 20.29
N ILE A 271 -16.68 -10.24 19.50
CA ILE A 271 -16.20 -8.86 19.46
C ILE A 271 -16.26 -8.33 18.04
N SER A 272 -16.95 -7.19 17.86
CA SER A 272 -17.12 -6.54 16.56
C SER A 272 -15.89 -5.70 16.18
N LYS A 273 -14.73 -6.33 16.05
CA LYS A 273 -13.47 -5.73 15.59
C LYS A 273 -12.75 -6.74 14.69
N GLY A 274 -11.96 -6.26 13.73
CA GLY A 274 -11.30 -7.16 12.78
C GLY A 274 -12.29 -7.63 11.71
N PHE A 275 -12.44 -8.93 11.55
CA PHE A 275 -13.44 -9.56 10.71
C PHE A 275 -14.82 -9.51 11.39
N LEU A 276 -15.89 -9.33 10.61
CA LEU A 276 -17.25 -9.26 11.12
C LEU A 276 -18.07 -10.38 10.50
N ASP A 277 -18.36 -11.41 11.28
CA ASP A 277 -19.09 -12.60 10.83
C ASP A 277 -20.61 -12.36 10.84
N VAL A 278 -21.30 -12.86 9.81
CA VAL A 278 -22.76 -13.03 9.78
C VAL A 278 -23.10 -14.51 9.61
N SER A 279 -24.21 -14.95 10.17
CA SER A 279 -24.56 -16.38 10.11
C SER A 279 -24.86 -16.84 8.68
N GLY A 280 -24.16 -17.86 8.20
CA GLY A 280 -24.54 -18.56 6.97
C GLY A 280 -23.35 -19.06 6.15
N ASP A 281 -23.63 -19.39 4.89
CA ASP A 281 -22.61 -19.47 3.86
C ASP A 281 -22.52 -18.10 3.18
N ASP A 282 -21.35 -17.47 3.20
CA ASP A 282 -21.21 -16.05 2.87
C ASP A 282 -20.72 -15.81 1.45
N TYR A 283 -19.89 -16.73 0.95
CA TYR A 283 -19.13 -16.56 -0.26
C TYR A 283 -19.67 -17.42 -1.40
N THR A 284 -20.05 -16.76 -2.49
CA THR A 284 -20.36 -17.42 -3.76
C THR A 284 -19.38 -16.99 -4.83
N TYR A 285 -19.32 -17.73 -5.93
CA TYR A 285 -18.36 -17.49 -7.01
C TYR A 285 -19.02 -17.70 -8.36
N ASP A 286 -18.57 -16.96 -9.37
CA ASP A 286 -18.88 -17.24 -10.77
C ASP A 286 -18.07 -18.42 -11.32
N ALA A 287 -18.30 -18.77 -12.59
CA ALA A 287 -17.61 -19.87 -13.27
C ALA A 287 -16.11 -19.60 -13.51
N ASN A 288 -15.68 -18.32 -13.50
CA ASN A 288 -14.29 -17.93 -13.64
C ASN A 288 -13.56 -17.94 -12.28
N GLY A 289 -14.29 -18.12 -11.17
CA GLY A 289 -13.73 -18.10 -9.83
C GLY A 289 -13.66 -16.70 -9.21
N ASN A 290 -14.37 -15.71 -9.73
CA ASN A 290 -14.51 -14.44 -9.02
C ASN A 290 -15.53 -14.58 -7.90
N MET A 291 -15.24 -14.05 -6.72
CA MET A 291 -16.23 -13.97 -5.66
C MET A 291 -17.41 -13.10 -6.10
N THR A 292 -18.62 -13.62 -6.06
CA THR A 292 -19.84 -12.89 -6.44
C THR A 292 -20.61 -12.34 -5.25
N THR A 293 -20.49 -12.93 -4.06
CA THR A 293 -21.13 -12.42 -2.84
C THR A 293 -20.19 -12.50 -1.66
N ASP A 294 -20.38 -11.59 -0.71
CA ASP A 294 -19.78 -11.58 0.62
C ASP A 294 -20.82 -11.03 1.60
N ASN A 295 -21.58 -11.94 2.22
CA ASN A 295 -22.65 -11.56 3.14
C ASN A 295 -22.11 -10.83 4.39
N ASN A 296 -20.86 -11.09 4.79
CA ASN A 296 -20.20 -10.43 5.93
C ASN A 296 -20.06 -8.91 5.70
N LYS A 297 -19.93 -8.49 4.44
CA LYS A 297 -19.85 -7.07 4.04
C LYS A 297 -21.18 -6.49 3.55
N GLY A 298 -22.24 -7.30 3.53
CA GLY A 298 -23.54 -6.92 2.97
C GLY A 298 -23.58 -6.94 1.44
N ILE A 299 -22.66 -7.65 0.79
CA ILE A 299 -22.64 -7.85 -0.66
C ILE A 299 -23.47 -9.10 -0.97
N ASN A 300 -24.79 -8.93 -0.94
CA ASN A 300 -25.76 -10.02 -1.07
C ASN A 300 -26.34 -10.13 -2.49
N THR A 301 -25.92 -9.22 -3.38
CA THR A 301 -26.24 -9.26 -4.81
C THR A 301 -24.97 -9.59 -5.59
N PRO A 302 -25.00 -10.48 -6.60
CA PRO A 302 -23.83 -10.84 -7.38
C PRO A 302 -23.05 -9.62 -7.90
N ILE A 303 -21.77 -9.54 -7.54
CA ILE A 303 -20.83 -8.55 -8.08
C ILE A 303 -20.78 -8.70 -9.60
N GLN A 304 -20.84 -7.57 -10.31
CA GLN A 304 -20.70 -7.54 -11.76
C GLN A 304 -19.22 -7.40 -12.12
N TYR A 305 -18.77 -8.23 -13.06
CA TYR A 305 -17.38 -8.26 -13.54
C TYR A 305 -17.31 -7.94 -15.03
N ASN A 306 -16.19 -7.36 -15.47
CA ASN A 306 -15.86 -7.26 -16.89
C ASN A 306 -15.14 -8.53 -17.39
N HIS A 307 -14.79 -8.56 -18.68
CA HIS A 307 -14.10 -9.69 -19.31
C HIS A 307 -12.65 -9.90 -18.82
N LEU A 308 -12.10 -8.98 -18.02
CA LEU A 308 -10.80 -9.09 -17.34
C LEU A 308 -10.93 -9.55 -15.89
N ASN A 309 -12.13 -10.01 -15.47
CA ASN A 309 -12.43 -10.39 -14.09
C ASN A 309 -12.27 -9.25 -13.06
N LEU A 310 -12.39 -7.99 -13.51
CA LEU A 310 -12.36 -6.81 -12.62
C LEU A 310 -13.78 -6.35 -12.28
N PRO A 311 -14.09 -6.00 -11.01
CA PRO A 311 -15.43 -5.67 -10.58
C PRO A 311 -15.89 -4.33 -11.17
N THR A 312 -17.00 -4.29 -11.89
CA THR A 312 -17.58 -3.06 -12.46
C THR A 312 -18.69 -2.47 -11.59
N LYS A 313 -19.38 -3.30 -10.80
CA LYS A 313 -20.37 -2.86 -9.80
C LYS A 313 -20.41 -3.80 -8.61
N ILE A 314 -20.33 -3.23 -7.41
CA ILE A 314 -20.57 -3.90 -6.13
C ILE A 314 -21.79 -3.24 -5.48
N ASP A 315 -22.82 -4.02 -5.18
CA ASP A 315 -24.06 -3.55 -4.59
C ASP A 315 -24.15 -4.02 -3.13
N PHE A 316 -24.33 -3.06 -2.21
CA PHE A 316 -24.39 -3.29 -0.76
C PHE A 316 -25.83 -3.20 -0.24
N GLY A 317 -26.82 -3.43 -1.11
CA GLY A 317 -28.24 -3.39 -0.79
C GLY A 317 -28.66 -1.99 -0.34
N THR A 318 -29.17 -1.88 0.89
CA THR A 318 -29.70 -0.62 1.43
C THR A 318 -28.61 0.42 1.72
N LYS A 319 -27.33 0.03 1.79
CA LYS A 319 -26.21 0.96 2.02
C LYS A 319 -25.84 1.77 0.77
N GLY A 320 -26.08 1.23 -0.42
CA GLY A 320 -25.68 1.84 -1.69
C GLY A 320 -24.85 0.92 -2.57
N ASN A 321 -24.09 1.50 -3.51
CA ASN A 321 -23.23 0.74 -4.41
C ASN A 321 -21.93 1.48 -4.74
N ILE A 322 -20.95 0.72 -5.24
CA ILE A 322 -19.72 1.25 -5.85
C ILE A 322 -19.68 0.78 -7.29
N THR A 323 -19.36 1.69 -8.21
CA THR A 323 -19.15 1.40 -9.63
C THR A 323 -17.76 1.79 -10.06
N TYR A 324 -17.21 1.05 -11.00
CA TYR A 324 -15.84 1.21 -11.48
C TYR A 324 -15.79 1.28 -13.00
N ILE A 325 -14.85 2.08 -13.51
CA ILE A 325 -14.51 2.13 -14.93
C ILE A 325 -13.02 1.81 -15.05
N TYR A 326 -12.70 0.94 -16.01
CA TYR A 326 -11.35 0.53 -16.34
C TYR A 326 -11.07 0.84 -17.81
N ASN A 327 -9.80 1.11 -18.12
CA ASN A 327 -9.36 1.13 -19.51
C ASN A 327 -9.14 -0.29 -20.05
N ALA A 328 -8.79 -0.41 -21.33
CA ALA A 328 -8.58 -1.70 -22.01
C ALA A 328 -7.40 -2.52 -21.44
N LEU A 329 -6.50 -1.90 -20.67
CA LEU A 329 -5.38 -2.57 -20.00
C LEU A 329 -5.76 -3.05 -18.58
N GLY A 330 -7.01 -2.86 -18.15
CA GLY A 330 -7.46 -3.21 -16.80
C GLY A 330 -7.05 -2.20 -15.72
N GLN A 331 -6.58 -1.01 -16.10
CA GLN A 331 -6.26 0.04 -15.13
C GLN A 331 -7.56 0.77 -14.75
N LYS A 332 -7.80 0.90 -13.45
CA LYS A 332 -8.94 1.67 -12.91
C LYS A 332 -8.77 3.15 -13.25
N VAL A 333 -9.76 3.73 -13.92
CA VAL A 333 -9.78 5.15 -14.34
C VAL A 333 -10.84 5.96 -13.62
N SER A 334 -11.89 5.33 -13.07
CA SER A 334 -12.89 6.00 -12.25
C SER A 334 -13.55 5.05 -11.24
N LYS A 335 -13.93 5.60 -10.09
CA LYS A 335 -14.71 4.95 -9.02
C LYS A 335 -15.81 5.89 -8.60
N THR A 336 -17.07 5.45 -8.58
CA THR A 336 -18.19 6.21 -8.03
C THR A 336 -18.82 5.45 -6.88
N VAL A 337 -18.88 6.09 -5.71
CA VAL A 337 -19.52 5.59 -4.49
C VAL A 337 -20.86 6.30 -4.34
N ALA A 338 -21.95 5.54 -4.43
CA ALA A 338 -23.31 6.03 -4.24
C ALA A 338 -23.87 5.47 -2.93
N GLU A 339 -23.62 6.15 -1.82
CA GLU A 339 -24.16 5.80 -0.50
C GLU A 339 -25.60 6.34 -0.35
N THR A 340 -26.49 5.51 0.22
CA THR A 340 -27.90 5.89 0.43
C THR A 340 -28.01 7.17 1.26
N ALA A 341 -28.87 8.09 0.81
CA ALA A 341 -29.11 9.39 1.43
C ALA A 341 -27.88 10.33 1.48
N LYS A 342 -26.82 10.04 0.72
CA LYS A 342 -25.68 10.95 0.51
C LYS A 342 -25.51 11.25 -0.98
N PRO A 343 -24.94 12.42 -1.34
CA PRO A 343 -24.50 12.67 -2.71
C PRO A 343 -23.47 11.62 -3.13
N ALA A 344 -23.56 11.13 -4.37
CA ALA A 344 -22.56 10.21 -4.90
C ALA A 344 -21.20 10.92 -5.02
N GLU A 345 -20.13 10.26 -4.58
CA GLU A 345 -18.77 10.74 -4.72
C GLU A 345 -18.07 10.01 -5.86
N THR A 346 -17.40 10.75 -6.75
CA THR A 346 -16.62 10.18 -7.85
C THR A 346 -15.15 10.52 -7.71
N THR A 347 -14.32 9.49 -7.76
CA THR A 347 -12.86 9.57 -7.83
C THR A 347 -12.40 9.22 -9.24
N ASP A 348 -11.78 10.17 -9.95
CA ASP A 348 -11.14 9.92 -11.24
C ASP A 348 -9.63 9.72 -11.05
N TYR A 349 -9.09 8.69 -11.70
CA TYR A 349 -7.67 8.29 -11.64
C TYR A 349 -7.03 8.58 -13.00
N LEU A 350 -6.35 9.72 -13.13
CA LEU A 350 -5.82 10.21 -14.39
C LEU A 350 -4.29 10.20 -14.35
N SER A 351 -3.66 9.08 -14.74
CA SER A 351 -2.20 8.94 -14.79
C SER A 351 -1.49 9.38 -13.50
N GLY A 352 -2.03 8.98 -12.34
CA GLY A 352 -1.52 9.35 -11.01
C GLY A 352 -2.23 10.56 -10.38
N PHE A 353 -2.79 11.48 -11.18
CA PHE A 353 -3.57 12.60 -10.66
C PHE A 353 -4.95 12.12 -10.20
N GLN A 354 -5.24 12.29 -8.91
CA GLN A 354 -6.51 11.87 -8.33
C GLN A 354 -7.44 13.05 -8.08
N TYR A 355 -8.62 12.97 -8.67
CA TYR A 355 -9.67 13.97 -8.54
C TYR A 355 -10.84 13.39 -7.79
N LYS A 356 -11.32 14.10 -6.76
CA LYS A 356 -12.58 13.80 -6.07
C LYS A 356 -13.61 14.86 -6.43
N ASN A 357 -14.76 14.45 -6.95
CA ASN A 357 -15.86 15.34 -7.35
C ASN A 357 -15.39 16.53 -8.19
N ASN A 358 -14.53 16.26 -9.17
CA ASN A 358 -13.90 17.26 -10.05
C ASN A 358 -12.75 18.08 -9.49
N THR A 359 -12.40 17.92 -8.22
CA THR A 359 -11.32 18.68 -7.58
C THR A 359 -10.08 17.81 -7.41
N LEU A 360 -8.93 18.28 -7.91
CA LEU A 360 -7.64 17.61 -7.72
C LEU A 360 -7.33 17.53 -6.22
N GLN A 361 -7.13 16.32 -5.70
CA GLN A 361 -6.78 16.09 -4.30
C GLN A 361 -5.25 16.01 -4.16
N TYR A 362 -4.62 15.13 -4.93
CA TYR A 362 -3.17 14.95 -4.92
C TYR A 362 -2.69 14.21 -6.16
N PHE A 363 -1.37 14.12 -6.31
CA PHE A 363 -0.71 13.23 -7.24
C PHE A 363 0.60 12.69 -6.61
N PRO A 364 1.01 11.46 -6.95
CA PRO A 364 2.14 10.81 -6.30
C PRO A 364 3.47 11.44 -6.70
N THR A 365 4.45 11.31 -5.81
CA THR A 365 5.87 11.54 -6.06
C THR A 365 6.64 10.26 -5.73
N ALA A 366 7.92 10.18 -6.10
CA ALA A 366 8.73 8.99 -5.80
C ALA A 366 8.90 8.69 -4.29
N GLU A 367 8.70 9.70 -3.43
CA GLU A 367 8.92 9.60 -1.97
C GLU A 367 7.65 9.95 -1.18
N GLY A 368 6.48 9.96 -1.83
CA GLY A 368 5.20 10.31 -1.21
C GLY A 368 4.20 10.89 -2.21
N TYR A 369 3.70 12.10 -1.95
CA TYR A 369 2.75 12.78 -2.83
C TYR A 369 2.77 14.30 -2.67
N ALA A 370 2.32 15.01 -3.70
CA ALA A 370 2.01 16.43 -3.62
C ALA A 370 0.51 16.59 -3.34
N ASN A 371 0.19 17.07 -2.13
CA ASN A 371 -1.17 17.37 -1.71
C ASN A 371 -1.62 18.73 -2.25
N ASN A 372 -2.82 18.80 -2.82
CA ASN A 372 -3.42 20.04 -3.30
C ASN A 372 -4.43 20.57 -2.29
N THR A 373 -4.20 21.77 -1.77
CA THR A 373 -5.17 22.49 -0.94
C THR A 373 -5.52 23.82 -1.61
N ALA A 374 -6.66 23.85 -2.30
CA ALA A 374 -7.15 25.04 -3.02
C ALA A 374 -6.11 25.66 -3.98
N GLY A 375 -5.34 24.83 -4.69
CA GLY A 375 -4.30 25.26 -5.64
C GLY A 375 -2.91 25.44 -5.02
N VAL A 376 -2.79 25.33 -3.70
CA VAL A 376 -1.50 25.34 -3.00
C VAL A 376 -1.01 23.90 -2.82
N TYR A 377 0.15 23.60 -3.38
CA TYR A 377 0.76 22.27 -3.31
C TYR A 377 1.68 22.15 -2.10
N ASN A 378 1.46 21.12 -1.28
CA ASN A 378 2.30 20.79 -0.14
C ASN A 378 2.83 19.37 -0.31
N TYR A 379 4.13 19.18 -0.16
CA TYR A 379 4.73 17.84 -0.24
C TYR A 379 4.51 17.06 1.05
N VAL A 380 4.07 15.82 0.91
CA VAL A 380 3.99 14.83 1.98
C VAL A 380 4.91 13.68 1.61
N TYR A 381 5.72 13.27 2.57
CA TYR A 381 6.73 12.22 2.43
C TYR A 381 6.35 10.98 3.22
N ASN A 382 6.68 9.81 2.70
CA ASN A 382 6.36 8.53 3.32
C ASN A 382 7.64 7.77 3.69
N TYR A 383 7.76 7.41 4.96
CA TYR A 383 8.60 6.29 5.38
C TYR A 383 7.88 4.99 5.05
N THR A 384 8.58 4.09 4.35
CA THR A 384 8.09 2.75 4.04
C THR A 384 8.97 1.69 4.68
N ASP A 385 8.38 0.55 5.03
CA ASP A 385 9.14 -0.63 5.44
C ASP A 385 9.65 -1.44 4.24
N HIS A 386 10.29 -2.57 4.50
CA HIS A 386 10.88 -3.45 3.49
C HIS A 386 9.92 -4.00 2.42
N LEU A 387 8.60 -3.98 2.66
CA LEU A 387 7.58 -4.41 1.69
C LEU A 387 6.93 -3.21 0.97
N GLY A 388 7.34 -1.98 1.31
CA GLY A 388 6.72 -0.77 0.77
C GLY A 388 5.45 -0.36 1.52
N ASN A 389 5.19 -0.91 2.72
CA ASN A 389 4.07 -0.44 3.53
C ASN A 389 4.36 0.96 4.03
N VAL A 390 3.46 1.93 3.82
CA VAL A 390 3.59 3.26 4.41
C VAL A 390 3.46 3.12 5.92
N ARG A 391 4.49 3.54 6.67
CA ARG A 391 4.56 3.47 8.15
C ARG A 391 4.36 4.83 8.79
N VAL A 392 5.02 5.86 8.27
CA VAL A 392 4.90 7.24 8.73
C VAL A 392 4.78 8.16 7.53
N SER A 393 3.77 9.03 7.54
CA SER A 393 3.66 10.14 6.59
C SER A 393 3.97 11.45 7.31
N TYR A 394 4.78 12.31 6.71
CA TYR A 394 5.18 13.57 7.33
C TYR A 394 5.30 14.72 6.32
N THR A 395 5.26 15.95 6.82
CA THR A 395 5.45 17.16 6.02
C THR A 395 6.24 18.20 6.80
N GLN A 396 6.71 19.24 6.13
CA GLN A 396 7.26 20.42 6.79
C GLN A 396 6.16 21.47 6.97
N GLN A 397 5.91 21.87 8.21
CA GLN A 397 4.95 22.92 8.57
C GLN A 397 5.65 23.99 9.41
N SER A 398 5.64 25.23 8.93
CA SER A 398 6.25 26.39 9.61
C SER A 398 7.73 26.18 10.00
N GLY A 399 8.49 25.50 9.14
CA GLY A 399 9.91 25.20 9.35
C GLY A 399 10.21 23.91 10.14
N SER A 400 9.20 23.33 10.80
CA SER A 400 9.34 22.09 11.59
C SER A 400 8.71 20.89 10.90
N LEU A 401 9.23 19.69 11.16
CA LEU A 401 8.61 18.46 10.68
C LEU A 401 7.40 18.10 11.52
N LYS A 402 6.36 17.61 10.85
CA LYS A 402 5.13 17.15 11.47
C LYS A 402 4.74 15.80 10.89
N ILE A 403 4.54 14.82 11.77
CA ILE A 403 3.93 13.54 11.43
C ILE A 403 2.43 13.77 11.19
N LEU A 404 1.95 13.34 10.03
CA LEU A 404 0.56 13.44 9.59
C LEU A 404 -0.20 12.13 9.76
N GLU A 405 0.51 11.01 9.71
CA GLU A 405 -0.06 9.69 9.91
C GLU A 405 0.98 8.68 10.41
N GLU A 406 0.54 7.79 11.29
CA GLU A 406 1.22 6.56 11.67
C GLU A 406 0.36 5.35 11.28
N ASN A 407 1.01 4.35 10.68
CA ASN A 407 0.40 3.13 10.20
C ASN A 407 1.23 1.93 10.64
N ASN A 408 0.65 1.10 11.50
CA ASN A 408 1.20 -0.20 11.89
C ASN A 408 0.23 -1.29 11.45
N TYR A 409 0.76 -2.46 11.10
CA TYR A 409 -0.01 -3.53 10.48
C TYR A 409 0.25 -4.86 11.16
N TYR A 410 -0.80 -5.67 11.23
CA TYR A 410 -0.68 -7.11 11.35
C TYR A 410 0.06 -7.65 10.11
N PRO A 411 0.72 -8.82 10.19
CA PRO A 411 1.42 -9.44 9.07
C PRO A 411 0.66 -9.48 7.74
N PHE A 412 -0.64 -9.81 7.79
CA PHE A 412 -1.51 -9.87 6.60
C PHE A 412 -2.11 -8.50 6.20
N GLY A 413 -1.62 -7.40 6.76
CA GLY A 413 -1.91 -6.04 6.29
C GLY A 413 -3.14 -5.37 6.89
N LEU A 414 -3.83 -6.02 7.83
CA LEU A 414 -4.85 -5.35 8.63
C LEU A 414 -4.16 -4.27 9.48
N LYS A 415 -4.69 -3.05 9.50
CA LYS A 415 -4.08 -1.95 10.26
C LYS A 415 -4.36 -2.13 11.76
N HIS A 416 -3.35 -1.92 12.60
CA HIS A 416 -3.53 -1.83 14.06
C HIS A 416 -4.48 -0.69 14.41
N GLN A 417 -5.34 -0.88 15.41
CA GLN A 417 -6.11 0.21 16.00
C GLN A 417 -5.20 1.04 16.92
N ILE A 418 -4.60 2.10 16.37
CA ILE A 418 -3.74 3.01 17.14
C ILE A 418 -4.63 4.03 17.88
N SER A 419 -4.53 4.08 19.20
CA SER A 419 -5.23 5.07 20.03
C SER A 419 -4.64 6.47 19.81
N GLY A 420 -5.32 7.33 19.04
CA GLY A 420 -4.98 8.75 18.88
C GLY A 420 -5.21 9.26 17.46
N PRO A 421 -5.69 10.49 17.27
CA PRO A 421 -5.89 11.06 15.95
C PRO A 421 -4.55 11.58 15.42
N ILE A 422 -3.85 10.78 14.63
CA ILE A 422 -2.93 11.32 13.64
C ILE A 422 -3.35 10.75 12.30
N SER A 423 -4.51 11.17 11.81
CA SER A 423 -4.80 11.07 10.38
C SER A 423 -5.29 12.45 9.95
N ALA A 424 -4.34 13.33 9.68
CA ALA A 424 -4.65 14.67 9.16
C ALA A 424 -4.93 14.64 7.63
N GLN A 425 -4.88 13.47 6.98
CA GLN A 425 -4.92 13.31 5.52
C GLN A 425 -5.88 12.18 5.12
N PRO A 426 -7.21 12.36 5.27
CA PRO A 426 -8.19 11.31 5.00
C PRO A 426 -8.26 10.89 3.52
N GLU A 427 -7.84 11.75 2.60
CA GLU A 427 -7.97 11.49 1.15
C GLU A 427 -6.85 10.59 0.58
N TYR A 428 -5.67 10.52 1.22
CA TYR A 428 -4.59 9.64 0.76
C TYR A 428 -4.81 8.20 1.26
N LYS A 429 -5.19 7.30 0.36
CA LYS A 429 -5.63 5.93 0.67
C LYS A 429 -4.59 4.84 0.39
N TYR A 430 -3.38 5.18 -0.06
CA TYR A 430 -2.34 4.19 -0.34
C TYR A 430 -1.57 3.82 0.93
N LYS A 431 -1.68 2.56 1.39
CA LYS A 431 -1.19 2.13 2.72
C LYS A 431 -0.30 0.89 2.61
N TYR A 432 -0.87 -0.29 2.82
CA TYR A 432 -0.18 -1.59 2.76
C TYR A 432 0.26 -1.92 1.33
N ASN A 433 1.53 -2.33 1.17
CA ASN A 433 2.22 -2.57 -0.11
C ASN A 433 2.07 -1.44 -1.13
N GLY A 434 1.88 -0.20 -0.66
CA GLY A 434 1.60 0.96 -1.50
C GLY A 434 0.30 0.85 -2.30
N LYS A 435 -0.69 0.06 -1.85
CA LYS A 435 -1.98 -0.13 -2.53
C LYS A 435 -3.09 0.68 -1.89
N GLU A 436 -4.06 1.07 -2.72
CA GLU A 436 -5.22 1.85 -2.30
C GLU A 436 -6.14 0.98 -1.45
N LEU A 437 -6.40 1.42 -0.22
CA LEU A 437 -7.45 0.87 0.63
C LEU A 437 -8.80 1.47 0.22
N GLN A 438 -9.73 0.60 -0.17
CA GLN A 438 -11.13 0.96 -0.40
C GLN A 438 -11.94 0.60 0.84
N ASP A 439 -12.17 1.58 1.71
CA ASP A 439 -12.90 1.46 2.97
C ASP A 439 -14.38 1.84 2.85
N GLU A 440 -14.82 2.30 1.68
CA GLU A 440 -16.17 2.80 1.45
C GLU A 440 -17.24 1.71 1.61
N LEU A 441 -18.39 2.06 2.20
CA LEU A 441 -19.51 1.17 2.50
C LEU A 441 -19.17 -0.08 3.35
N GLY A 442 -17.96 -0.11 3.95
CA GLY A 442 -17.46 -1.25 4.71
C GLY A 442 -16.72 -2.29 3.88
N LEU A 443 -16.33 -1.97 2.64
CA LEU A 443 -15.60 -2.89 1.76
C LEU A 443 -14.26 -3.34 2.39
N ASN A 444 -13.46 -2.39 2.86
CA ASN A 444 -12.19 -2.61 3.57
C ASN A 444 -11.22 -3.55 2.83
N MET A 445 -11.00 -3.33 1.53
CA MET A 445 -10.11 -4.15 0.69
C MET A 445 -9.04 -3.31 0.02
N TYR A 446 -7.87 -3.91 -0.21
CA TYR A 446 -6.81 -3.31 -0.99
C TYR A 446 -6.96 -3.63 -2.48
N ASP A 447 -6.80 -2.61 -3.31
CA ASP A 447 -6.80 -2.74 -4.78
C ASP A 447 -5.37 -2.93 -5.31
N TYR A 448 -5.08 -4.12 -5.82
CA TYR A 448 -3.80 -4.46 -6.46
C TYR A 448 -3.84 -4.35 -7.99
N GLY A 449 -4.89 -3.76 -8.55
CA GLY A 449 -5.11 -3.60 -9.98
C GLY A 449 -5.74 -4.84 -10.60
N ALA A 450 -5.03 -5.97 -10.57
CA ALA A 450 -5.52 -7.23 -11.15
C ALA A 450 -6.40 -8.04 -10.20
N ARG A 451 -6.30 -7.81 -8.88
CA ARG A 451 -7.03 -8.53 -7.83
C ARG A 451 -7.35 -7.60 -6.66
N ASN A 452 -8.35 -7.98 -5.88
CA ASN A 452 -8.72 -7.33 -4.62
C ASN A 452 -8.34 -8.22 -3.44
N TYR A 453 -7.69 -7.63 -2.44
CA TYR A 453 -7.17 -8.33 -1.26
C TYR A 453 -7.91 -7.90 0.00
N ASP A 454 -8.41 -8.87 0.75
CA ASP A 454 -9.01 -8.61 2.06
C ASP A 454 -7.97 -8.86 3.17
N PRO A 455 -7.49 -7.81 3.85
CA PRO A 455 -6.50 -7.93 4.90
C PRO A 455 -7.03 -8.57 6.20
N ALA A 456 -8.36 -8.54 6.44
CA ALA A 456 -8.94 -9.18 7.62
C ALA A 456 -8.90 -10.71 7.49
N LEU A 457 -9.06 -11.21 6.25
CA LEU A 457 -9.00 -12.62 5.89
C LEU A 457 -7.60 -13.11 5.50
N GLY A 458 -6.73 -12.21 5.05
CA GLY A 458 -5.41 -12.58 4.52
C GLY A 458 -5.47 -13.30 3.16
N ARG A 459 -6.46 -12.97 2.30
CA ARG A 459 -6.75 -13.70 1.06
C ARG A 459 -7.20 -12.81 -0.10
N TRP A 460 -7.05 -13.30 -1.33
CA TRP A 460 -7.58 -12.66 -2.53
C TRP A 460 -9.05 -13.04 -2.78
N MET A 461 -9.83 -12.07 -3.27
CA MET A 461 -11.26 -12.28 -3.61
C MET A 461 -11.48 -12.74 -5.05
N ASN A 462 -10.49 -12.53 -5.90
CA ASN A 462 -10.51 -12.91 -7.31
C ASN A 462 -9.37 -13.87 -7.61
N ILE A 463 -9.62 -14.78 -8.54
CA ILE A 463 -8.62 -15.72 -9.02
C ILE A 463 -7.42 -14.98 -9.62
N ASP A 464 -6.22 -15.51 -9.45
CA ASP A 464 -5.04 -15.01 -10.17
C ASP A 464 -5.26 -15.13 -11.69
N PRO A 465 -5.18 -14.02 -12.47
CA PRO A 465 -5.29 -14.07 -13.92
C PRO A 465 -4.23 -14.93 -14.62
N LEU A 466 -3.18 -15.35 -13.90
CA LEU A 466 -2.11 -16.20 -14.38
C LEU A 466 -2.07 -17.56 -13.64
N ALA A 467 -3.17 -17.96 -13.00
CA ALA A 467 -3.25 -19.20 -12.22
C ALA A 467 -2.84 -20.45 -13.04
N GLU A 468 -3.14 -20.47 -14.35
CA GLU A 468 -2.86 -21.58 -15.24
C GLU A 468 -1.38 -21.78 -15.58
N ILE A 469 -0.56 -20.73 -15.48
CA ILE A 469 0.89 -20.82 -15.76
C ILE A 469 1.74 -21.02 -14.48
N TYR A 470 1.18 -20.79 -13.29
CA TYR A 470 1.88 -20.91 -12.01
C TYR A 470 1.34 -22.04 -11.12
N ARG A 471 1.73 -23.29 -11.43
CA ARG A 471 1.32 -24.49 -10.68
C ARG A 471 1.67 -24.54 -9.18
N ARG A 472 2.54 -23.63 -8.70
CA ARG A 472 3.06 -23.64 -7.31
C ARG A 472 2.31 -22.67 -6.40
N TRP A 473 1.40 -21.86 -6.93
CA TRP A 473 0.68 -20.85 -6.18
C TRP A 473 -0.79 -21.26 -6.03
N SER A 474 -1.36 -20.97 -4.86
CA SER A 474 -2.82 -21.01 -4.72
C SER A 474 -3.43 -19.95 -5.66
N PRO A 475 -4.55 -20.24 -6.34
CA PRO A 475 -5.22 -19.24 -7.16
C PRO A 475 -5.80 -18.06 -6.37
N TYR A 476 -5.91 -18.18 -5.03
CA TYR A 476 -6.50 -17.22 -4.10
C TYR A 476 -5.66 -16.99 -2.86
#